data_AF-A0AAJ2RIM7-F1
#
_entry.id   AF-A0AAJ2RIM7-F1
#
_cell.length_a   1.000
_cell.length_b   1.000
_cell.length_c   1.000
_cell.angle_alpha   90.00
_cell.angle_beta   90.00
_cell.angle_gamma   90.00
#
_symmetry.space_group_name_H-M   'P 1'
#
loop_
_entity.id
_entity.type
_entity.pdbx_description
1 polymer ?
#
loop_
_entity_poly.entity_id
_entity_poly.type
_entity_poly.pdbx_seq_one_letter_code
_entity_poly.pdbx_strand_id
1 'polypeptide(L)'
;MGWIDPWGLSSCSPKGFNRRDRITSRWTDRLTGKKSAEVHDYLTSKGWKVTRPQAGNDRSIQHIVYVKTTKSGTTCKLDYHPGGSASQPNIHGNDYWKVYKSTGKSPDEVLGRIGHGDFKNHDLIKDSAVYIDGILMNGI
;
A
#
# COMPACT_ATOMS: atom_id res chain seq x y z
N MET A 1 -10.16 -25.62 -11.63
CA MET A 1 -10.60 -25.54 -10.22
C MET A 1 -9.39 -25.22 -9.36
N GLY A 2 -9.27 -24.00 -8.85
CA GLY A 2 -8.15 -23.60 -7.99
C GLY A 2 -8.50 -23.85 -6.53
N TRP A 3 -7.61 -24.51 -5.78
CA TRP A 3 -7.73 -24.72 -4.34
C TRP A 3 -7.93 -23.37 -3.62
N ILE A 4 -8.96 -23.30 -2.77
CA ILE A 4 -9.23 -22.16 -1.88
C ILE A 4 -8.66 -22.55 -0.52
N ASP A 5 -7.67 -21.81 -0.03
CA ASP A 5 -7.11 -21.98 1.31
C ASP A 5 -8.13 -21.50 2.35
N PRO A 6 -8.75 -22.40 3.14
CA PRO A 6 -9.82 -22.05 4.07
C PRO A 6 -9.32 -21.29 5.31
N TRP A 7 -8.01 -21.34 5.59
CA TRP A 7 -7.42 -20.84 6.84
C TRP A 7 -6.64 -19.54 6.67
N GLY A 8 -6.47 -19.05 5.44
CA GLY A 8 -5.70 -17.84 5.17
C GLY A 8 -4.20 -17.97 5.50
N LEU A 9 -3.70 -19.19 5.69
CA LEU A 9 -2.28 -19.49 5.95
C LEU A 9 -1.38 -19.20 4.73
N SER A 10 -1.98 -19.03 3.55
CA SER A 10 -1.32 -18.51 2.35
C SER A 10 -0.65 -17.15 2.60
N SER A 11 -1.11 -16.38 3.59
CA SER A 11 -0.51 -15.10 3.98
C SER A 11 0.97 -15.24 4.36
N CYS A 12 1.37 -16.35 4.99
CA CYS A 12 2.75 -16.65 5.40
C CYS A 12 3.50 -17.59 4.43
N SER A 13 2.91 -17.95 3.29
CA SER A 13 3.56 -18.81 2.29
C SER A 13 4.48 -18.00 1.38
N PRO A 14 5.64 -18.55 0.94
CA PRO A 14 6.49 -17.90 -0.07
C PRO A 14 5.73 -17.53 -1.34
N LYS A 15 4.74 -18.34 -1.74
CA LYS A 15 3.86 -18.05 -2.89
C LYS A 15 2.98 -16.80 -2.67
N GLY A 16 2.49 -16.60 -1.45
CA GLY A 16 1.70 -15.44 -1.06
C GLY A 16 2.54 -14.16 -1.07
N PHE A 17 3.74 -14.21 -0.49
CA PHE A 17 4.69 -13.11 -0.51
C PHE A 17 5.12 -12.74 -1.94
N ASN A 18 5.53 -13.71 -2.77
CA ASN A 18 5.94 -13.46 -4.14
C ASN A 18 4.83 -12.82 -5.00
N ARG A 19 3.56 -13.17 -4.74
CA ARG A 19 2.43 -12.50 -5.40
C ARG A 19 2.34 -11.03 -5.01
N ARG A 20 2.46 -10.74 -3.71
CA ARG A 20 2.39 -9.40 -3.13
C ARG A 20 3.54 -8.54 -3.63
N ASP A 21 4.76 -9.06 -3.55
CA ASP A 21 5.99 -8.50 -4.10
C ASP A 21 5.83 -8.07 -5.57
N ARG A 22 5.46 -9.02 -6.44
CA ARG A 22 5.26 -8.75 -7.89
C ARG A 22 4.22 -7.68 -8.20
N ILE A 23 3.23 -7.49 -7.33
CA ILE A 23 2.22 -6.44 -7.55
C ILE A 23 2.74 -5.09 -7.03
N THR A 24 3.35 -5.08 -5.85
CA THR A 24 3.93 -3.88 -5.24
C THR A 24 5.06 -3.31 -6.08
N SER A 25 5.94 -4.16 -6.63
CA SER A 25 7.09 -3.77 -7.46
C SER A 25 6.70 -2.95 -8.70
N ARG A 26 5.49 -3.13 -9.23
CA ARG A 26 5.01 -2.36 -10.40
C ARG A 26 4.80 -0.88 -10.11
N TRP A 27 4.79 -0.50 -8.84
CA TRP A 27 4.52 0.85 -8.39
C TRP A 27 5.75 1.58 -7.86
N THR A 28 6.88 0.90 -7.65
CA THR A 28 8.09 1.49 -7.03
C THR A 28 8.56 2.71 -7.80
N ASP A 29 8.79 2.59 -9.10
CA ASP A 29 9.27 3.69 -9.95
C ASP A 29 8.33 4.90 -9.95
N ARG A 30 7.04 4.67 -9.71
CA ARG A 30 6.02 5.71 -9.74
C ARG A 30 5.83 6.39 -8.38
N LEU A 31 6.00 5.64 -7.28
CA LEU A 31 5.55 6.05 -5.96
C LEU A 31 6.68 6.33 -4.98
N THR A 32 7.85 5.72 -5.15
CA THR A 32 9.01 5.93 -4.27
C THR A 32 9.36 7.41 -4.16
N GLY A 33 9.35 7.94 -2.93
CA GLY A 33 9.66 9.34 -2.63
C GLY A 33 8.65 10.36 -3.16
N LYS A 34 7.56 9.92 -3.80
CA LYS A 34 6.56 10.81 -4.41
C LYS A 34 5.41 11.10 -3.45
N LYS A 35 5.07 12.38 -3.32
CA LYS A 35 3.85 12.80 -2.63
C LYS A 35 2.62 12.52 -3.49
N SER A 36 1.47 12.40 -2.85
CA SER A 36 0.18 12.18 -3.54
C SER A 36 -0.13 13.22 -4.63
N ALA A 37 0.29 14.48 -4.46
CA ALA A 37 0.12 15.55 -5.45
C ALA A 37 0.95 15.32 -6.72
N GLU A 38 2.19 14.81 -6.59
CA GLU A 38 3.10 14.61 -7.73
C GLU A 38 2.64 13.49 -8.68
N VAL A 39 1.84 12.55 -8.18
CA VAL A 39 1.31 11.43 -8.98
C VAL A 39 -0.16 11.60 -9.35
N HIS A 40 -0.80 12.69 -8.91
CA HIS A 40 -2.24 12.89 -9.00
C HIS A 40 -2.74 12.82 -10.44
N ASP A 41 -2.23 13.68 -11.31
CA ASP A 41 -2.67 13.79 -12.71
C ASP A 41 -2.45 12.49 -13.50
N TYR A 42 -1.33 11.80 -13.21
CA TYR A 42 -1.07 10.49 -13.78
C TYR A 42 -2.12 9.47 -13.34
N LEU A 43 -2.44 9.38 -12.05
CA LEU A 43 -3.40 8.40 -11.55
C LEU A 43 -4.82 8.73 -12.02
N THR A 44 -5.25 9.98 -11.96
CA THR A 44 -6.60 10.39 -12.38
C THR A 44 -6.79 10.23 -13.90
N SER A 45 -5.79 10.57 -14.72
CA SER A 45 -5.83 10.29 -16.17
C SER A 45 -5.89 8.79 -16.51
N LYS A 46 -5.42 7.93 -15.60
CA LYS A 46 -5.57 6.46 -15.71
C LYS A 46 -6.86 5.95 -15.08
N GLY A 47 -7.81 6.82 -14.74
CA GLY A 47 -9.14 6.46 -14.23
C GLY A 47 -9.17 6.02 -12.77
N TRP A 48 -8.15 6.39 -11.98
CA TRP A 48 -8.21 6.23 -10.53
C TRP A 48 -9.06 7.34 -9.91
N LYS A 49 -9.92 6.97 -8.96
CA LYS A 49 -10.75 7.91 -8.20
C LYS A 49 -10.07 8.23 -6.87
N VAL A 50 -10.14 9.49 -6.44
CA VAL A 50 -9.53 9.93 -5.17
C VAL A 50 -10.56 9.92 -4.05
N THR A 51 -10.16 9.43 -2.89
CA THR A 51 -10.94 9.48 -1.65
C THR A 51 -10.07 9.96 -0.48
N ARG A 52 -10.72 10.50 0.56
CA ARG A 52 -10.08 11.02 1.78
C ARG A 52 -10.76 10.36 2.99
N PRO A 53 -10.35 9.13 3.36
CA PRO A 53 -11.10 8.31 4.30
C PRO A 53 -11.19 8.92 5.70
N GLN A 54 -10.24 9.77 6.11
CA GLN A 54 -10.25 10.42 7.42
C GLN A 54 -10.76 11.86 7.43
N ALA A 55 -11.37 12.36 6.34
CA ALA A 55 -11.76 13.76 6.22
C ALA A 55 -12.77 14.24 7.29
N GLY A 56 -13.49 13.33 7.95
CA GLY A 56 -14.40 13.65 9.05
C GLY A 56 -13.78 13.57 10.44
N ASN A 57 -12.47 13.30 10.56
CA ASN A 57 -11.78 13.19 11.84
C ASN A 57 -10.40 13.86 11.79
N ASP A 58 -10.36 15.13 12.19
CA ASP A 58 -9.14 15.95 12.22
C ASP A 58 -8.08 15.43 13.21
N ARG A 59 -8.46 14.54 14.12
CA ARG A 59 -7.53 13.83 15.01
C ARG A 59 -6.96 12.57 14.39
N SER A 60 -7.17 12.33 13.10
CA SER A 60 -6.53 11.23 12.36
C SER A 60 -5.61 11.80 11.30
N ILE A 61 -4.53 11.09 11.02
CA ILE A 61 -3.62 11.42 9.94
C ILE A 61 -4.44 11.36 8.64
N GLN A 62 -4.37 12.44 7.86
CA GLN A 62 -5.17 12.58 6.66
C GLN A 62 -4.50 11.89 5.48
N HIS A 63 -5.07 10.78 5.05
CA HIS A 63 -4.56 10.03 3.89
C HIS A 63 -5.23 10.50 2.60
N ILE A 64 -4.53 10.30 1.49
CA ILE A 64 -5.09 10.42 0.14
C ILE A 64 -5.06 9.03 -0.49
N VAL A 65 -6.24 8.49 -0.79
CA VAL A 65 -6.38 7.14 -1.33
C VAL A 65 -6.88 7.20 -2.77
N TYR A 66 -6.12 6.58 -3.67
CA TYR A 66 -6.51 6.36 -5.05
C TYR A 66 -7.13 4.98 -5.18
N VAL A 67 -8.34 4.89 -5.72
CA VAL A 67 -9.11 3.66 -5.86
C VAL A 67 -9.42 3.39 -7.32
N LYS A 68 -9.19 2.15 -7.78
CA LYS A 68 -9.55 1.72 -9.12
C LYS A 68 -10.11 0.30 -9.10
N THR A 69 -11.31 0.14 -9.64
CA THR A 69 -11.94 -1.17 -9.83
C THR A 69 -11.67 -1.66 -11.25
N THR A 70 -11.12 -2.86 -11.38
CA THR A 70 -10.89 -3.51 -12.68
C THR A 70 -12.20 -4.02 -13.27
N LYS A 71 -12.19 -4.34 -14.57
CA LYS A 71 -13.35 -4.98 -15.24
C LYS A 71 -13.78 -6.29 -14.58
N SER A 72 -12.84 -7.00 -13.93
CA SER A 72 -13.11 -8.23 -13.19
C SER A 72 -13.65 -8.00 -11.77
N GLY A 73 -14.00 -6.77 -11.40
CA GLY A 73 -14.55 -6.42 -10.09
C GLY A 73 -13.51 -6.32 -8.96
N THR A 74 -12.22 -6.50 -9.24
CA THR A 74 -11.16 -6.32 -8.24
C THR A 74 -10.92 -4.83 -7.99
N THR A 75 -10.96 -4.41 -6.73
CA THR A 75 -10.61 -3.03 -6.36
C THR A 75 -9.18 -2.95 -5.86
N CYS A 76 -8.36 -2.14 -6.50
CA CYS A 76 -7.01 -1.81 -6.07
C CYS A 76 -7.02 -0.45 -5.38
N LYS A 77 -6.19 -0.27 -4.34
CA LYS A 77 -6.00 1.04 -3.70
C LYS A 77 -4.52 1.38 -3.56
N LEU A 78 -4.18 2.64 -3.80
CA LEU A 78 -2.89 3.24 -3.46
C LEU A 78 -3.16 4.30 -2.40
N ASP A 79 -2.72 4.03 -1.19
CA ASP A 79 -2.99 4.87 -0.02
C ASP A 79 -1.71 5.61 0.38
N TYR A 80 -1.71 6.92 0.15
CA TYR A 80 -0.62 7.80 0.57
C TYR A 80 -0.79 8.18 2.03
N HIS A 81 0.17 7.77 2.86
CA HIS A 81 0.28 8.17 4.23
C HIS A 81 1.33 9.30 4.33
N PRO A 82 0.95 10.53 4.70
CA PRO A 82 1.81 11.73 4.59
C PRO A 82 2.97 11.81 5.61
N GLY A 83 3.33 10.71 6.26
CA GLY A 83 4.13 10.76 7.48
C GLY A 83 3.30 11.34 8.63
N GLY A 84 3.77 11.20 9.87
CA GLY A 84 3.01 11.62 11.04
C GLY A 84 2.89 13.14 11.16
N SER A 85 2.10 13.57 12.13
CA SER A 85 2.15 14.95 12.65
C SER A 85 2.81 14.95 14.04
N ALA A 86 3.09 16.13 14.59
CA ALA A 86 3.56 16.26 15.97
C ALA A 86 2.59 15.63 16.99
N SER A 87 1.28 15.66 16.70
CA SER A 87 0.24 15.06 17.54
C SER A 87 -0.02 13.58 17.23
N GLN A 88 0.45 13.08 16.09
CA GLN A 88 0.26 11.71 15.63
C GLN A 88 1.53 11.21 14.94
N PRO A 89 2.53 10.78 15.72
CA PRO A 89 3.79 10.32 15.15
C PRO A 89 3.57 9.08 14.28
N ASN A 90 4.24 9.05 13.14
CA ASN A 90 4.30 7.85 12.31
C ASN A 90 5.46 6.99 12.79
N ILE A 91 5.17 5.73 13.13
CA ILE A 91 6.16 4.75 13.57
C ILE A 91 7.24 4.50 12.50
N HIS A 92 6.96 4.75 11.23
CA HIS A 92 7.92 4.61 10.13
C HIS A 92 8.76 5.85 9.87
N GLY A 93 8.50 6.95 10.60
CA GLY A 93 9.33 8.16 10.59
C GLY A 93 9.25 9.02 9.32
N ASN A 94 8.61 8.55 8.26
CA ASN A 94 8.56 9.23 6.96
C ASN A 94 7.20 9.02 6.25
N ASP A 95 6.91 9.73 5.17
CA ASP A 95 5.77 9.43 4.31
C ASP A 95 6.01 8.21 3.43
N TYR A 96 4.93 7.52 3.07
CA TYR A 96 4.99 6.26 2.33
C TYR A 96 3.66 5.92 1.69
N TRP A 97 3.70 4.95 0.78
CA TRP A 97 2.52 4.39 0.13
C TRP A 97 2.21 3.01 0.66
N LYS A 98 0.92 2.70 0.81
CA LYS A 98 0.41 1.34 1.00
C LYS A 98 -0.33 0.91 -0.27
N VAL A 99 0.01 -0.28 -0.75
CA VAL A 99 -0.64 -0.92 -1.91
C VAL A 99 -1.62 -1.96 -1.39
N TYR A 100 -2.90 -1.80 -1.73
CA TYR A 100 -3.97 -2.68 -1.30
C TYR A 100 -4.68 -3.34 -2.46
N LYS A 101 -5.26 -4.51 -2.16
CA LYS A 101 -6.26 -5.15 -3.00
C LYS A 101 -7.45 -5.54 -2.15
N SER A 102 -8.63 -5.02 -2.50
CA SER A 102 -9.88 -5.50 -1.93
C SER A 102 -10.23 -6.85 -2.54
N THR A 103 -10.58 -7.79 -1.68
CA THR A 103 -10.99 -9.15 -2.08
C THR A 103 -12.51 -9.31 -2.10
N GLY A 104 -13.27 -8.22 -1.85
CA GLY A 104 -14.70 -8.27 -1.59
C GLY A 104 -15.05 -8.76 -0.17
N LYS A 105 -14.05 -9.17 0.61
CA LYS A 105 -14.14 -9.45 2.05
C LYS A 105 -13.37 -8.37 2.81
N SER A 106 -13.91 -7.95 3.95
CA SER A 106 -13.18 -7.09 4.90
C SER A 106 -12.33 -7.97 5.83
N PRO A 107 -11.08 -7.61 6.15
CA PRO A 107 -10.37 -6.40 5.73
C PRO A 107 -9.73 -6.51 4.33
N ASP A 108 -9.39 -5.37 3.72
CA ASP A 108 -8.60 -5.32 2.48
C ASP A 108 -7.22 -5.98 2.67
N GLU A 109 -6.71 -6.63 1.64
CA GLU A 109 -5.38 -7.23 1.67
C GLU A 109 -4.29 -6.17 1.44
N VAL A 110 -3.35 -6.05 2.38
CA VAL A 110 -2.11 -5.27 2.20
C VAL A 110 -1.16 -6.07 1.31
N LEU A 111 -0.83 -5.54 0.14
CA LEU A 111 0.15 -6.14 -0.76
C LEU A 111 1.56 -5.63 -0.49
N GLY A 112 1.71 -4.39 -0.09
CA GLY A 112 3.03 -3.88 0.26
C GLY A 112 3.04 -2.43 0.67
N ARG A 113 4.23 -2.00 1.07
CA ARG A 113 4.57 -0.64 1.45
C ARG A 113 5.74 -0.16 0.59
N ILE A 114 5.67 1.09 0.15
CA ILE A 114 6.72 1.74 -0.64
C ILE A 114 7.09 3.02 0.09
N GLY A 115 8.23 2.99 0.77
CA GLY A 115 8.85 4.11 1.46
C GLY A 115 10.06 4.67 0.72
N HIS A 116 10.76 5.59 1.36
CA HIS A 116 11.99 6.22 0.87
C HIS A 116 12.89 6.67 2.02
N GLY A 117 14.19 6.79 1.75
CA GLY A 117 15.19 7.27 2.71
C GLY A 117 15.16 6.51 4.03
N ASP A 118 15.07 7.24 5.15
CA ASP A 118 15.12 6.71 6.51
C ASP A 118 13.82 6.01 6.97
N PHE A 119 13.13 5.28 6.09
CA PHE A 119 11.90 4.57 6.43
C PHE A 119 12.16 3.50 7.51
N LYS A 120 11.68 3.77 8.73
CA LYS A 120 12.00 3.02 9.95
C LYS A 120 11.08 1.82 10.16
N ASN A 121 11.54 0.88 10.97
CA ASN A 121 10.76 -0.26 11.46
C ASN A 121 10.18 -1.13 10.32
N HIS A 122 10.86 -1.19 9.17
CA HIS A 122 10.48 -2.04 8.05
C HIS A 122 10.67 -3.53 8.37
N ASP A 123 11.62 -3.84 9.26
CA ASP A 123 11.89 -5.16 9.79
C ASP A 123 10.70 -5.74 10.60
N LEU A 124 9.86 -4.89 11.19
CA LEU A 124 8.65 -5.33 11.92
C LEU A 124 7.51 -5.75 10.99
N ILE A 125 7.59 -5.45 9.70
CA ILE A 125 6.57 -5.79 8.71
C ILE A 125 6.94 -7.14 8.08
N LYS A 126 6.17 -8.18 8.40
CA LYS A 126 6.42 -9.57 7.94
C LYS A 126 5.35 -10.11 6.98
N ASP A 127 4.25 -9.39 6.81
CA ASP A 127 3.05 -9.87 6.11
C ASP A 127 2.96 -9.45 4.63
N SER A 128 3.83 -8.53 4.20
CA SER A 128 3.74 -7.85 2.90
C SER A 128 5.09 -7.29 2.46
N ALA A 129 5.28 -7.07 1.16
CA ALA A 129 6.54 -6.57 0.63
C ALA A 129 6.79 -5.12 1.04
N VAL A 130 8.01 -4.80 1.44
CA VAL A 130 8.44 -3.43 1.78
C VAL A 130 9.58 -3.03 0.86
N TYR A 131 9.32 -1.98 0.08
CA TYR A 131 10.32 -1.33 -0.75
C TYR A 131 10.76 -0.01 -0.13
N ILE A 132 12.07 0.23 -0.07
CA ILE A 132 12.66 1.52 0.27
C ILE A 132 13.58 1.91 -0.89
N ASP A 133 13.36 3.10 -1.47
CA ASP A 133 14.17 3.58 -2.61
C ASP A 133 14.22 2.60 -3.79
N GLY A 134 13.13 1.85 -3.99
CA GLY A 134 13.00 0.84 -5.04
C GLY A 134 13.62 -0.52 -4.70
N ILE A 135 14.23 -0.68 -3.53
CA ILE A 135 14.89 -1.91 -3.08
C ILE A 135 13.97 -2.68 -2.13
N LEU A 136 13.78 -3.97 -2.37
CA LEU A 136 13.02 -4.85 -1.48
C LEU A 136 13.81 -5.13 -0.20
N MET A 137 13.22 -4.82 0.96
CA MET A 137 13.91 -4.87 2.26
C MET A 137 13.61 -6.12 3.09
N ASN A 138 12.44 -6.73 2.90
CA ASN A 138 11.95 -7.82 3.74
C ASN A 138 11.61 -9.10 2.96
N GLY A 139 12.43 -9.41 1.94
CA GLY A 139 12.35 -10.68 1.21
C GLY A 139 12.50 -11.89 2.15
N ILE A 140 11.67 -12.92 1.92
CA ILE A 140 11.70 -14.22 2.64
C ILE A 140 12.64 -15.17 1.90
#